data_AF-A0A846AZF4-F1
#
_entry.id   AF-A0A846AZF4-F1
#
_cell.length_a   1.000
_cell.length_b   1.000
_cell.length_c   1.000
_cell.angle_alpha   90.00
_cell.angle_beta   90.00
_cell.angle_gamma   90.00
#
_symmetry.space_group_name_H-M   'P 1'
#
loop_
_entity.id
_entity.type
_entity.pdbx_description
1 polymer ?
#
loop_
_entity_poly.entity_id
_entity_poly.type
_entity_poly.pdbx_seq_one_letter_code
_entity_poly.pdbx_strand_id
1 'polypeptide(L)'
;MREIIWTDYMKYRANLRGFELQQLERIVRFSGERYYDTVTGNQIVVGKHNRDLVVIPYESSENSITPITVHATTRQQIKFRLNNGRFTIYE
;
A
#
# COMPACT_ATOMS: atom_id res chain seq x y z
N MET A 1 4.33 -1.60 18.71
CA MET A 1 3.78 -0.93 17.50
C MET A 1 4.93 -0.75 16.53
N ARG A 2 4.82 -1.18 15.27
CA ARG A 2 5.90 -0.99 14.29
C ARG A 2 6.02 0.48 13.89
N GLU A 3 7.24 0.96 13.80
CA GLU A 3 7.56 2.28 13.27
C GLU A 3 7.23 2.33 11.77
N ILE A 4 6.69 3.44 11.28
CA ILE A 4 6.50 3.64 9.84
C ILE A 4 7.58 4.58 9.34
N ILE A 5 8.42 4.08 8.43
CA ILE A 5 9.55 4.82 7.87
C ILE A 5 9.12 5.41 6.53
N TRP A 6 8.88 6.72 6.51
CA TRP A 6 8.55 7.46 5.30
C TRP A 6 9.83 7.90 4.59
N THR A 7 10.21 7.19 3.53
CA THR A 7 11.35 7.59 2.68
C THR A 7 11.05 8.88 1.92
N ASP A 8 12.07 9.65 1.55
CA ASP A 8 11.88 10.88 0.78
C ASP A 8 11.25 10.61 -0.58
N TYR A 9 11.58 9.47 -1.20
CA TYR A 9 10.90 9.01 -2.41
C TYR A 9 9.41 8.81 -2.17
N MET A 10 9.00 8.12 -1.11
CA MET A 10 7.59 7.91 -0.79
C MET A 10 6.86 9.23 -0.48
N LYS A 11 7.48 10.13 0.29
CA LYS A 11 6.91 11.47 0.58
C LYS A 11 6.70 12.28 -0.70
N TYR A 12 7.70 12.30 -1.58
CA TYR A 12 7.61 12.93 -2.89
C TYR A 12 6.47 12.34 -3.72
N ARG A 13 6.36 11.01 -3.77
CA ARG A 13 5.33 10.29 -4.54
C ARG A 13 3.92 10.47 -4.01
N ALA A 14 3.75 10.69 -2.71
CA ALA A 14 2.47 11.03 -2.10
C ALA A 14 2.08 12.48 -2.44
N ASN A 15 3.00 13.44 -2.26
CA ASN A 15 2.77 14.84 -2.57
C ASN A 15 2.42 15.06 -4.05
N LEU A 16 3.21 14.49 -4.97
CA LEU A 16 2.99 14.58 -6.42
C LEU A 16 1.59 14.10 -6.85
N ARG A 17 0.98 13.19 -6.09
CA ARG A 17 -0.34 12.61 -6.38
C ARG A 17 -1.46 13.16 -5.50
N GLY A 18 -1.17 14.14 -4.64
CA GLY A 18 -2.17 14.75 -3.75
C GLY A 18 -2.64 13.83 -2.63
N PHE A 19 -1.80 12.90 -2.15
CA PHE A 19 -2.12 12.03 -1.03
C PHE A 19 -1.50 12.55 0.27
N GLU A 20 -2.34 12.67 1.30
CA GLU A 20 -1.96 13.11 2.64
C GLU A 20 -1.31 11.96 3.42
N LEU A 21 -0.07 12.15 3.86
CA LEU A 21 0.70 11.13 4.58
C LEU A 21 -0.02 10.63 5.82
N GLN A 22 -0.72 11.50 6.55
CA GLN A 22 -1.46 11.11 7.75
C GLN A 22 -2.59 10.12 7.44
N GLN A 23 -3.27 10.25 6.30
CA GLN A 23 -4.29 9.27 5.90
C GLN A 23 -3.65 7.98 5.39
N LEU A 24 -2.56 8.07 4.62
CA LEU A 24 -1.82 6.89 4.17
C LEU A 24 -1.27 6.09 5.35
N GLU A 25 -0.81 6.75 6.40
CA GLU A 25 -0.38 6.12 7.65
C GLU A 25 -1.48 5.27 8.27
N ARG A 26 -2.71 5.82 8.37
CA ARG A 26 -3.85 5.05 8.89
C ARG A 26 -4.14 3.82 8.04
N ILE A 27 -4.06 3.94 6.71
CA ILE A 27 -4.26 2.80 5.80
C ILE A 27 -3.20 1.73 6.06
N VAL A 28 -1.92 2.12 6.12
CA VAL A 28 -0.80 1.21 6.36
C VAL A 28 -0.92 0.51 7.72
N ARG A 29 -1.37 1.21 8.76
CA ARG A 29 -1.53 0.64 10.10
C ARG A 29 -2.75 -0.27 10.24
N PHE A 30 -3.89 0.15 9.70
CA PHE A 30 -5.18 -0.37 10.13
C PHE A 30 -6.04 -0.98 9.03
N SER A 31 -5.66 -0.84 7.76
CA SER A 31 -6.44 -1.51 6.71
C SER A 31 -6.28 -3.03 6.80
N GLY A 32 -7.41 -3.72 6.71
CA GLY A 32 -7.50 -5.18 6.67
C GLY A 32 -7.38 -5.77 5.27
N GLU A 33 -7.44 -4.96 4.21
CA GLU A 33 -7.28 -5.46 2.85
C GLU A 33 -5.80 -5.47 2.46
N ARG A 34 -5.20 -6.66 2.50
CA ARG A 34 -3.78 -6.88 2.26
C ARG A 34 -3.54 -8.01 1.27
N TYR A 35 -2.46 -7.90 0.52
CA TYR A 35 -2.04 -8.88 -0.46
C TYR A 35 -0.52 -9.03 -0.46
N TYR A 36 -0.05 -10.08 -1.11
CA TYR A 36 1.35 -10.22 -1.51
C TYR A 36 1.45 -10.10 -3.04
N ASP A 37 2.35 -9.25 -3.55
CA ASP A 37 2.61 -9.12 -4.98
C ASP A 37 3.71 -10.11 -5.40
N THR A 38 3.32 -11.20 -6.06
CA THR A 38 4.21 -12.30 -6.46
C THR A 38 5.28 -11.88 -7.47
N VAL A 39 5.10 -10.76 -8.17
CA VAL A 39 6.06 -10.25 -9.15
C VAL A 39 7.17 -9.44 -8.49
N THR A 40 6.83 -8.67 -7.44
CA THR A 40 7.79 -7.76 -6.79
C THR A 40 8.32 -8.28 -5.45
N GLY A 41 7.65 -9.27 -4.86
CA GLY A 41 7.95 -9.77 -3.52
C GLY A 41 7.47 -8.87 -2.38
N ASN A 42 6.74 -7.79 -2.68
CA ASN A 42 6.31 -6.82 -1.68
C ASN A 42 4.96 -7.20 -1.06
N GLN A 43 4.80 -6.84 0.21
CA GLN A 43 3.48 -6.78 0.82
C GLN A 43 2.73 -5.57 0.28
N ILE A 44 1.41 -5.71 0.16
CA ILE A 44 0.52 -4.72 -0.39
C ILE A 44 -0.57 -4.44 0.63
N VAL A 45 -0.86 -3.17 0.87
CA VAL A 45 -2.05 -2.75 1.61
C VAL A 45 -2.92 -1.88 0.71
N VAL A 46 -4.23 -2.11 0.77
CA VAL A 46 -5.22 -1.34 0.03
C VAL A 46 -6.07 -0.57 1.03
N GLY A 47 -6.42 0.67 0.73
CA GLY A 47 -7.33 1.44 1.57
C GLY A 47 -7.92 2.64 0.86
N LYS A 48 -8.89 3.29 1.49
CA LYS A 48 -9.49 4.52 0.97
C LYS A 48 -8.74 5.75 1.49
N HIS A 49 -8.31 6.59 0.56
CA HIS A 49 -7.84 7.94 0.82
C HIS A 49 -8.87 8.92 0.26
N ASN A 50 -9.61 9.62 1.12
CA ASN A 50 -10.79 10.39 0.72
C ASN A 50 -11.76 9.56 -0.16
N ARG A 51 -11.88 9.90 -1.45
CA ARG A 51 -12.75 9.21 -2.42
C ARG A 51 -12.02 8.12 -3.22
N ASP A 52 -10.70 8.12 -3.19
CA ASP A 52 -9.88 7.24 -4.00
C ASP A 52 -9.55 5.96 -3.25
N LEU A 53 -9.58 4.85 -3.97
CA LEU A 53 -8.98 3.61 -3.49
C LEU A 53 -7.50 3.64 -3.86
N VAL A 54 -6.63 3.40 -2.89
CA VAL A 54 -5.18 3.40 -3.10
C VAL A 54 -4.58 2.05 -2.77
N VAL A 55 -3.49 1.74 -3.46
CA VAL A 55 -2.63 0.59 -3.20
C VAL A 55 -1.25 1.09 -2.80
N ILE A 56 -0.73 0.54 -1.71
CA ILE A 56 0.55 0.92 -1.11
C ILE A 56 1.38 -0.36 -0.95
N PRO A 57 2.38 -0.59 -1.81
CA PRO A 57 3.41 -1.58 -1.56
C PRO A 57 4.28 -1.15 -0.38
N TYR A 58 4.65 -2.10 0.46
CA TYR A 58 5.51 -1.87 1.61
C TYR A 58 6.40 -3.08 1.89
N GLU A 59 7.55 -2.80 2.50
CA GLU A 59 8.39 -3.79 3.15
C GLU A 59 8.09 -3.79 4.65
N SER A 60 8.13 -4.96 5.28
CA SER A 60 7.97 -5.07 6.73
C SER A 60 9.15 -5.80 7.34
N SER A 61 9.68 -5.25 8.43
CA SER A 61 10.61 -5.93 9.33
C SER A 61 9.93 -6.18 10.68
N GLU A 62 10.66 -6.74 11.65
CA GLU A 62 10.16 -6.94 13.02
C GLU A 62 9.62 -5.64 13.63
N ASN A 63 10.37 -4.54 13.44
CA ASN A 63 10.14 -3.27 14.12
C ASN A 63 9.64 -2.15 13.21
N SER A 64 9.73 -2.30 11.88
CA SER A 64 9.38 -1.24 10.94
C SER A 64 8.49 -1.69 9.79
N ILE A 65 7.77 -0.73 9.24
CA ILE A 65 7.07 -0.82 7.97
C ILE A 65 7.56 0.33 7.10
N THR A 66 8.03 0.02 5.89
CA THR A 66 8.56 1.01 4.95
C THR A 66 7.68 1.02 3.69
N PRO A 67 6.73 1.97 3.57
CA PRO A 67 5.97 2.15 2.35
C PRO A 67 6.88 2.58 1.18
N ILE A 68 6.72 1.93 0.04
CA ILE A 68 7.58 2.13 -1.14
C ILE A 68 7.03 3.23 -2.04
N THR A 69 5.73 3.16 -2.37
CA THR A 69 5.01 4.11 -3.24
C THR A 69 3.52 4.03 -2.93
N VAL A 70 2.73 4.96 -3.47
CA VAL A 70 1.26 4.93 -3.44
C VAL A 70 0.71 5.15 -4.84
N HIS A 71 -0.35 4.43 -5.20
CA HIS A 71 -1.05 4.62 -6.45
C HIS A 71 -2.55 4.58 -6.21
N ALA A 72 -3.30 5.46 -6.88
CA ALA A 72 -4.74 5.24 -7.06
C ALA A 72 -4.95 3.93 -7.84
N THR A 73 -6.01 3.21 -7.50
CA THR A 73 -6.39 1.95 -8.11
C THR A 73 -7.91 1.83 -8.15
N THR A 74 -8.41 0.82 -8.86
CA THR A 74 -9.83 0.48 -8.86
C THR A 74 -10.05 -0.94 -8.34
N ARG A 75 -11.27 -1.24 -7.90
CA ARG A 75 -11.68 -2.61 -7.54
C ARG A 75 -11.49 -3.59 -8.69
N GLN A 76 -11.72 -3.15 -9.92
CA GLN A 76 -11.49 -3.96 -11.12
C GLN A 76 -10.01 -4.28 -11.31
N GLN A 77 -9.10 -3.31 -11.11
CA GLN A 77 -7.66 -3.54 -11.21
C GLN A 77 -7.14 -4.49 -10.12
N ILE A 78 -7.64 -4.38 -8.88
CA ILE A 78 -7.30 -5.32 -7.80
C ILE A 78 -7.80 -6.73 -8.16
N LYS A 79 -9.06 -6.86 -8.56
CA LYS A 79 -9.64 -8.16 -8.96
C LYS A 79 -8.88 -8.79 -10.13
N PHE A 80 -8.48 -7.99 -11.12
CA PHE A 80 -7.67 -8.48 -12.22
C PHE A 80 -6.33 -9.05 -11.74
N ARG A 81 -5.65 -8.37 -10.81
CA ARG A 81 -4.38 -8.84 -10.23
C ARG A 81 -4.54 -10.08 -9.35
N LEU A 82 -5.68 -10.25 -8.70
CA LEU A 82 -6.00 -11.49 -7.98
C LEU A 82 -6.24 -12.64 -8.97
N ASN A 83 -7.08 -12.40 -9.98
CA ASN A 83 -7.45 -13.42 -10.95
C ASN A 83 -6.27 -13.92 -11.78
N ASN A 84 -5.30 -13.06 -12.07
CA ASN A 84 -4.10 -13.44 -12.81
C ASN A 84 -2.95 -13.95 -11.92
N GLY A 85 -3.19 -14.12 -10.61
CA GLY A 85 -2.21 -14.66 -9.66
C GLY A 85 -1.07 -13.70 -9.28
N ARG A 86 -1.09 -12.45 -9.76
CA ARG A 86 -0.11 -11.45 -9.34
C ARG A 86 -0.29 -11.08 -7.86
N PHE A 87 -1.52 -10.90 -7.42
CA PHE A 87 -1.86 -10.70 -6.01
C PHE A 87 -2.33 -12.01 -5.42
N THR A 88 -1.83 -12.34 -4.24
CA THR A 88 -2.34 -13.43 -3.40
C THR A 88 -2.78 -12.87 -2.05
N ILE A 89 -3.80 -13.48 -1.44
CA ILE A 89 -4.24 -13.09 -0.10
C ILE A 89 -3.15 -13.49 0.89
N TYR A 90 -2.73 -12.55 1.72
CA TYR A 90 -1.73 -12.72 2.75
C TYR A 90 -2.43 -12.50 4.10
N GLU A 91 -2.51 -13.55 4.93
CA GLU A 91 -3.00 -13.50 6.31
C GLU A 91 -1.93 -12.94 7.26
#